data_AF-A0A318Y8T7-F1
#
_entry.id   AF-A0A318Y8T7-F1
#
_cell.length_a   1.000
_cell.length_b   1.000
_cell.length_c   1.000
_cell.angle_alpha   90.00
_cell.angle_beta   90.00
_cell.angle_gamma   90.00
#
_symmetry.space_group_name_H-M   'P 1'
#
loop_
_entity.id
_entity.type
_entity.pdbx_description
1 polymer ?
#
loop_
_entity_poly.entity_id
_entity_poly.type
_entity_poly.pdbx_seq_one_letter_code
_entity_poly.pdbx_strand_id
1 'polypeptide(L)'
;MKNKRFFACAAIMLVLLSAGCSTEQTDNSSVKKEAAGQSAEAGKIKDGIYSGVARGYKKGLHVNVTVKDSKIADVEIGKNNEDEPYLTDSMVVIEQIVETQSTEVDAVAGATKTCKGIAKAVDNALEKAK
;
A
#
# COMPACT_ATOMS: atom_id res chain seq x y z
N MET A 1 20.97 1.88 24.75
CA MET A 1 22.07 1.39 23.87
C MET A 1 21.52 0.17 23.13
N LYS A 2 21.23 0.19 21.83
CA LYS A 2 22.20 0.27 20.73
C LYS A 2 21.48 0.78 19.48
N ASN A 3 21.85 1.98 19.06
CA ASN A 3 21.49 2.56 17.78
C ASN A 3 22.64 2.19 16.83
N LYS A 4 22.36 1.43 15.77
CA LYS A 4 23.32 1.13 14.69
C LYS A 4 22.62 1.49 13.38
N ARG A 5 22.86 2.69 12.84
CA ARG A 5 23.99 3.12 11.99
C ARG A 5 23.80 2.77 10.52
N PHE A 6 23.70 3.83 9.73
CA PHE A 6 24.43 4.04 8.47
C PHE A 6 24.22 3.00 7.37
N PHE A 7 23.24 3.26 6.50
CA PHE A 7 23.35 2.83 5.10
C PHE A 7 23.85 4.00 4.29
N ALA A 8 25.07 3.82 3.79
CA ALA A 8 25.90 4.79 3.12
C ALA A 8 25.29 5.24 1.79
N CYS A 9 25.31 6.55 1.57
CA CYS A 9 25.30 7.14 0.24
C CYS A 9 26.53 6.66 -0.53
N ALA A 10 26.31 5.84 -1.56
CA ALA A 10 27.30 5.61 -2.61
C ALA A 10 26.63 5.92 -3.94
N ALA A 11 27.10 7.01 -4.55
CA ALA A 11 26.70 7.50 -5.85
C ALA A 11 27.15 6.54 -6.96
N ILE A 12 26.25 6.21 -7.90
CA ILE A 12 26.62 5.83 -9.26
C ILE A 12 25.61 6.50 -10.21
N MET A 13 26.04 7.64 -10.77
CA MET A 13 25.50 8.21 -12.00
C MET A 13 25.94 7.33 -13.18
N LEU A 14 24.99 6.91 -14.04
CA LEU A 14 25.26 6.82 -15.47
C LEU A 14 23.96 6.95 -16.28
N VAL A 15 24.02 7.87 -17.24
CA VAL A 15 22.94 8.40 -18.08
C VAL A 15 22.80 7.57 -19.37
N LEU A 16 21.59 7.49 -19.95
CA LEU A 16 21.23 7.85 -21.35
C LEU A 16 20.16 6.94 -22.01
N LEU A 17 19.10 7.62 -22.45
CA LEU A 17 18.26 7.47 -23.65
C LEU A 17 17.81 6.07 -24.13
N SER A 18 16.50 5.89 -24.21
CA SER A 18 15.81 5.81 -25.51
C SER A 18 14.30 5.95 -25.35
N ALA A 19 13.71 6.82 -26.18
CA ALA A 19 12.28 6.93 -26.37
C ALA A 19 11.83 5.78 -27.28
N GLY A 20 10.82 5.02 -26.85
CA GLY A 20 10.15 4.01 -27.67
C GLY A 20 8.64 4.18 -27.50
N CYS A 21 8.02 4.88 -28.45
CA CYS A 21 6.58 4.89 -28.67
C CYS A 21 6.30 3.89 -29.79
N SER A 22 5.40 2.93 -29.58
CA SER A 22 4.56 2.36 -30.64
C SER A 22 3.39 1.62 -30.01
N THR A 23 2.20 2.14 -30.31
CA THR A 23 0.88 1.57 -30.08
C THR A 23 0.48 0.79 -31.34
N GLU A 24 -0.02 -0.44 -31.18
CA GLU A 24 -0.86 -1.24 -32.10
C GLU A 24 -1.27 -2.51 -31.30
N GLN A 25 -2.46 -3.12 -31.30
CA GLN A 25 -3.69 -3.02 -32.10
C GLN A 25 -4.85 -3.77 -31.36
N THR A 26 -6.09 -3.33 -31.62
CA THR A 26 -7.40 -4.07 -31.69
C THR A 26 -7.57 -5.49 -31.09
N ASP A 27 -8.63 -5.72 -30.29
CA ASP A 27 -9.90 -6.30 -30.77
C ASP A 27 -10.99 -6.51 -29.68
N ASN A 28 -12.22 -6.56 -30.18
CA ASN A 28 -13.54 -6.45 -29.54
C ASN A 28 -14.12 -7.80 -29.05
N SER A 29 -14.66 -7.86 -27.81
CA SER A 29 -15.98 -8.46 -27.48
C SER A 29 -16.19 -8.70 -25.96
N SER A 30 -17.11 -7.93 -25.37
CA SER A 30 -18.26 -8.34 -24.51
C SER A 30 -18.19 -9.72 -23.81
N VAL A 31 -18.37 -9.93 -22.49
CA VAL A 31 -19.22 -9.30 -21.46
C VAL A 31 -18.69 -9.64 -20.04
N LYS A 32 -18.44 -8.60 -19.25
CA LYS A 32 -18.79 -8.38 -17.83
C LYS A 32 -18.56 -9.52 -16.80
N LYS A 33 -17.44 -9.42 -16.07
CA LYS A 33 -17.40 -9.63 -14.61
C LYS A 33 -16.63 -8.47 -13.99
N GLU A 34 -17.36 -7.60 -13.32
CA GLU A 34 -16.84 -6.45 -12.58
C GLU A 34 -15.92 -6.93 -11.46
N ALA A 35 -14.62 -6.87 -11.72
CA ALA A 35 -13.60 -6.57 -10.72
C ALA A 35 -12.89 -5.35 -11.27
N ALA A 36 -13.42 -4.18 -10.94
CA ALA A 36 -12.76 -2.92 -11.20
C ALA A 36 -11.51 -2.90 -10.32
N GLY A 37 -10.43 -3.46 -10.84
CA GLY A 37 -9.09 -3.11 -10.42
C GLY A 37 -8.94 -1.60 -10.64
N GLN A 38 -9.21 -0.83 -9.60
CA GLN A 38 -8.55 0.45 -9.44
C GLN A 38 -7.10 0.13 -9.10
N SER A 39 -6.33 -0.20 -10.14
CA SER A 39 -4.92 0.12 -10.14
C SER A 39 -4.86 1.60 -9.80
N ALA A 40 -4.49 1.90 -8.55
CA ALA A 40 -4.32 3.25 -8.08
C ALA A 40 -3.49 3.97 -9.13
N GLU A 41 -4.12 4.94 -9.77
CA GLU A 41 -3.52 5.79 -10.78
C GLU A 41 -2.16 6.22 -10.23
N ALA A 42 -1.09 5.85 -10.92
CA ALA A 42 0.29 6.15 -10.55
C ALA A 42 0.59 7.65 -10.75
N GLY A 43 -0.21 8.51 -10.11
CA GLY A 43 0.25 9.82 -9.67
C GLY A 43 1.38 9.55 -8.69
N LYS A 44 2.57 10.08 -8.99
CA LYS A 44 3.79 9.83 -8.21
C LYS A 44 3.53 10.15 -6.74
N ILE A 45 3.32 9.12 -5.91
CA ILE A 45 3.25 9.28 -4.46
C ILE A 45 4.60 9.79 -3.99
N LYS A 46 4.59 10.88 -3.22
CA LYS A 46 5.79 11.52 -2.71
C LYS A 46 6.35 10.69 -1.56
N ASP A 47 7.67 10.55 -1.54
CA ASP A 47 8.36 9.91 -0.42
C ASP A 47 8.07 10.62 0.90
N GLY A 48 7.94 9.84 1.97
CA GLY A 48 7.58 10.35 3.29
C GLY A 48 6.89 9.30 4.17
N ILE A 49 6.49 9.73 5.37
CA ILE A 49 5.70 8.90 6.29
C ILE A 49 4.33 9.55 6.43
N TYR A 50 3.28 8.79 6.11
CA TYR A 50 1.91 9.27 6.10
C TYR A 50 1.07 8.47 7.08
N SER A 51 0.35 9.17 7.96
CA SER A 51 -0.56 8.53 8.90
C SER A 51 -1.97 8.48 8.31
N GLY A 52 -2.60 7.32 8.39
CA GLY A 52 -3.97 7.08 7.99
C GLY A 52 -4.78 6.52 9.16
N VAL A 53 -6.08 6.81 9.16
CA VAL A 53 -7.01 6.28 10.18
C VAL A 53 -8.25 5.77 9.48
N ALA A 54 -8.70 4.60 9.88
CA ALA A 54 -9.97 4.04 9.43
C ALA A 54 -10.67 3.28 10.56
N ARG A 55 -11.81 2.69 10.22
CA ARG A 55 -12.55 1.78 11.08
C ARG A 55 -12.28 0.35 10.62
N GLY A 56 -11.78 -0.48 11.52
CA GLY A 56 -11.70 -1.93 11.35
C GLY A 56 -12.93 -2.62 11.91
N TYR A 57 -12.74 -3.66 12.73
CA TYR A 57 -13.82 -4.18 13.57
C TYR A 57 -14.27 -3.10 14.58
N LYS A 58 -13.29 -2.41 15.19
CA LYS A 58 -13.50 -1.28 16.09
C LYS A 58 -13.10 0.04 15.43
N LYS A 59 -13.45 1.15 16.08
CA LYS A 59 -13.11 2.50 15.60
C LYS A 59 -11.67 2.85 15.96
N GLY A 60 -11.05 3.70 15.16
CA GLY A 60 -9.74 4.29 15.46
C GLY A 60 -8.60 3.31 15.24
N LEU A 61 -8.55 2.67 14.08
CA LEU A 61 -7.40 1.90 13.61
C LEU A 61 -6.47 2.88 12.88
N HIS A 62 -5.33 3.18 13.51
CA HIS A 62 -4.29 4.05 12.96
C HIS A 62 -3.21 3.21 12.27
N VAL A 63 -2.74 3.68 11.13
CA VAL A 63 -1.65 3.08 10.36
C VAL A 63 -0.67 4.18 9.96
N ASN A 64 0.61 3.89 9.94
CA ASN A 64 1.64 4.73 9.34
C ASN A 64 2.20 4.02 8.11
N VAL A 65 2.21 4.71 6.98
CA VAL A 65 2.71 4.19 5.71
C VAL A 65 4.00 4.94 5.37
N THR A 66 5.08 4.20 5.19
CA THR A 66 6.34 4.74 4.68
C THR A 66 6.36 4.59 3.17
N VAL A 67 6.53 5.70 2.46
CA VAL A 67 6.71 5.74 1.01
C VAL A 67 8.17 6.08 0.70
N LYS A 68 8.79 5.29 -0.17
CA LYS A 68 10.16 5.49 -0.65
C LYS A 68 10.24 5.14 -2.14
N ASP A 69 10.96 5.94 -2.91
CA ASP A 69 11.10 5.77 -4.36
C ASP A 69 9.73 5.68 -5.05
N SER A 70 8.76 6.48 -4.58
CA SER A 70 7.35 6.45 -4.99
C SER A 70 6.65 5.09 -4.83
N LYS A 71 7.08 4.28 -3.87
CA LYS A 71 6.50 2.96 -3.54
C LYS A 71 6.22 2.85 -2.05
N ILE A 72 5.22 2.06 -1.69
CA ILE A 72 4.95 1.64 -0.31
C ILE A 72 6.13 0.78 0.15
N ALA A 73 6.95 1.31 1.06
CA ALA A 73 8.11 0.62 1.59
C ALA A 73 7.78 -0.14 2.88
N ASP A 74 6.85 0.37 3.68
CA ASP A 74 6.47 -0.21 4.96
C ASP A 74 5.09 0.28 5.41
N VAL A 75 4.41 -0.52 6.22
CA VAL A 75 3.12 -0.22 6.81
C VAL A 75 3.10 -0.69 8.26
N GLU A 76 3.04 0.25 9.20
CA GLU A 76 3.01 -0.03 10.63
C GLU A 76 1.62 0.22 11.21
N ILE A 77 1.11 -0.70 12.03
CA ILE A 77 -0.09 -0.43 12.83
C ILE A 77 0.28 0.41 14.05
N GLY A 78 -0.36 1.57 14.15
CA GLY A 78 -0.26 2.44 15.32
C GLY A 78 -1.33 2.12 16.36
N LYS A 79 -1.89 3.18 16.95
CA LYS A 79 -2.99 3.06 17.91
C LYS A 79 -4.18 2.33 17.28
N ASN A 80 -4.68 1.31 17.96
CA ASN A 80 -5.86 0.57 17.53
C ASN A 80 -6.64 0.05 18.75
N ASN A 81 -7.85 -0.42 18.51
CA ASN A 81 -8.71 -1.01 19.54
C ASN A 81 -9.15 -2.43 19.15
N GLU A 82 -8.52 -3.03 18.15
CA GLU A 82 -8.89 -4.36 17.64
C GLU A 82 -8.63 -5.44 18.71
N ASP A 83 -9.33 -6.56 18.64
CA ASP A 83 -8.97 -7.70 19.50
C ASP A 83 -7.77 -8.41 18.87
N GLU A 84 -6.83 -8.84 19.71
CA GLU A 84 -5.52 -9.36 19.30
C GLU A 84 -5.56 -10.48 18.25
N PRO A 85 -6.49 -11.47 18.32
CA PRO A 85 -6.57 -12.50 17.29
C PRO A 85 -6.85 -11.93 15.90
N TYR A 86 -7.81 -11.00 15.79
CA TYR A 86 -8.17 -10.40 14.50
C TYR A 86 -7.05 -9.51 13.95
N LEU A 87 -6.34 -8.80 14.82
CA LEU A 87 -5.20 -7.99 14.43
C LEU A 87 -4.05 -8.86 13.90
N THR A 88 -3.75 -9.96 14.61
CA THR A 88 -2.70 -10.92 14.24
C THR A 88 -3.01 -11.57 12.89
N ASP A 89 -4.24 -12.07 12.71
CA ASP A 89 -4.67 -12.67 11.45
C ASP A 89 -4.62 -11.67 10.28
N SER A 90 -4.81 -10.38 10.56
CA SER A 90 -4.77 -9.32 9.54
C SER A 90 -3.36 -8.86 9.17
N MET A 91 -2.29 -9.37 9.81
CA MET A 91 -0.91 -8.96 9.47
C MET A 91 -0.49 -9.38 8.06
N VAL A 92 -1.02 -10.50 7.55
CA VAL A 92 -0.75 -10.95 6.18
C VAL A 92 -1.24 -9.93 5.13
N VAL A 93 -2.29 -9.16 5.44
CA VAL A 93 -2.83 -8.11 4.56
C VAL A 93 -1.80 -6.98 4.39
N ILE A 94 -1.05 -6.65 5.44
CA ILE A 94 0.01 -5.65 5.37
C ILE A 94 1.13 -6.10 4.43
N GLU A 95 1.57 -7.35 4.57
CA GLU A 95 2.60 -7.93 3.72
C GLU A 95 2.16 -7.91 2.25
N GLN A 96 0.91 -8.33 1.97
CA GLN A 96 0.34 -8.29 0.64
C GLN A 96 0.25 -6.88 0.06
N ILE A 97 -0.08 -5.86 0.86
CA ILE A 97 -0.13 -4.46 0.40
C ILE A 97 1.26 -3.99 -0.01
N VAL A 98 2.29 -4.29 0.78
CA VAL A 98 3.67 -3.93 0.46
C VAL A 98 4.17 -4.70 -0.77
N GLU A 99 3.83 -5.97 -0.92
CA GLU A 99 4.24 -6.77 -2.07
C GLU A 99 3.54 -6.34 -3.37
N THR A 100 2.22 -6.17 -3.32
CA THR A 100 1.41 -5.86 -4.50
C THR A 100 1.35 -4.38 -4.83
N GLN A 101 1.81 -3.51 -3.91
CA GLN A 101 1.69 -2.06 -4.00
C GLN A 101 0.23 -1.60 -4.20
N SER A 102 -0.70 -2.35 -3.63
CA SER A 102 -2.14 -2.17 -3.80
C SER A 102 -2.85 -2.40 -2.47
N THR A 103 -3.91 -1.64 -2.21
CA THR A 103 -4.83 -1.85 -1.08
C THR A 103 -5.97 -2.81 -1.42
N GLU A 104 -6.11 -3.20 -2.68
CA GLU A 104 -7.04 -4.21 -3.17
C GLU A 104 -6.48 -5.61 -2.92
N VAL A 105 -6.50 -6.04 -1.65
CA VAL A 105 -6.02 -7.35 -1.20
C VAL A 105 -7.12 -8.17 -0.56
N ASP A 106 -6.97 -9.50 -0.60
CA ASP A 106 -7.97 -10.41 -0.05
C ASP A 106 -7.95 -10.40 1.48
N ALA A 107 -9.14 -10.47 2.06
CA ALA A 107 -9.29 -10.51 3.50
C ALA A 107 -9.21 -11.94 4.04
N VAL A 108 -8.57 -12.10 5.21
CA VAL A 108 -8.58 -13.37 5.95
C VAL A 108 -9.97 -13.66 6.55
N ALA A 109 -10.38 -14.93 6.47
CA ALA A 109 -11.62 -15.40 7.08
C ALA A 109 -11.61 -15.17 8.60
N GLY A 110 -12.70 -14.64 9.15
CA GLY A 110 -12.79 -14.31 10.58
C GLY A 110 -12.26 -12.91 10.96
N ALA A 111 -11.35 -12.33 10.18
CA ALA A 111 -10.78 -10.99 10.43
C ALA A 111 -11.19 -9.93 9.38
N THR A 112 -12.22 -10.21 8.57
CA THR A 112 -12.56 -9.40 7.39
C THR A 112 -12.75 -7.90 7.64
N LYS A 113 -13.34 -7.52 8.78
CA LYS A 113 -13.55 -6.11 9.12
C LYS A 113 -12.23 -5.40 9.44
N THR A 114 -11.33 -6.09 10.14
CA THR A 114 -10.00 -5.61 10.48
C THR A 114 -9.15 -5.47 9.22
N CYS A 115 -9.10 -6.50 8.36
CA CYS A 115 -8.42 -6.47 7.05
C CYS A 115 -8.85 -5.26 6.19
N LYS A 116 -10.16 -5.08 6.00
CA LYS A 116 -10.70 -3.94 5.24
C LYS A 116 -10.39 -2.60 5.90
N GLY A 117 -10.34 -2.56 7.22
CA GLY A 117 -9.93 -1.40 7.98
C GLY A 117 -8.48 -1.01 7.73
N ILE A 118 -7.56 -1.98 7.71
CA ILE A 118 -6.14 -1.76 7.40
C ILE A 118 -6.00 -1.20 5.99
N ALA A 119 -6.56 -1.89 4.98
CA ALA A 119 -6.52 -1.43 3.59
C ALA A 119 -7.04 0.02 3.46
N LYS A 120 -8.18 0.32 4.10
CA LYS A 120 -8.75 1.67 4.08
C LYS A 120 -7.91 2.70 4.82
N ALA A 121 -7.25 2.33 5.92
CA ALA A 121 -6.34 3.22 6.63
C ALA A 121 -5.12 3.54 5.78
N VAL A 122 -4.60 2.54 5.05
CA VAL A 122 -3.51 2.74 4.08
C VAL A 122 -3.94 3.67 2.95
N ASP A 123 -5.11 3.48 2.35
CA ASP A 123 -5.64 4.42 1.34
C ASP A 123 -5.66 5.86 1.87
N ASN A 124 -6.22 6.04 3.06
CA ASN A 124 -6.32 7.36 3.68
C ASN A 124 -4.95 8.00 3.98
N ALA A 125 -3.90 7.18 4.16
CA ALA A 125 -2.53 7.66 4.27
C ALA A 125 -1.98 8.05 2.89
N LEU A 126 -2.17 7.21 1.87
CA LEU A 126 -1.68 7.42 0.50
C LEU A 126 -2.35 8.61 -0.19
N GLU A 127 -3.62 8.92 0.11
CA GLU A 127 -4.27 10.15 -0.37
C GLU A 127 -3.52 11.41 0.06
N LYS A 128 -2.81 11.38 1.20
CA LYS A 128 -1.98 12.50 1.69
C LYS A 128 -0.62 12.57 1.02
N ALA A 129 -0.21 11.51 0.32
CA ALA A 129 1.06 11.40 -0.37
C ALA A 129 1.01 11.89 -1.83
N LYS A 130 -0.19 12.22 -2.33
CA LYS A 130 -0.39 12.75 -3.70
C LYS A 130 0.08 14.19 -3.84
#